data_AF-A0A9X3GN62-F1
#
_entry.id   AF-A0A9X3GN62-F1
#
_cell.length_a   1.000
_cell.length_b   1.000
_cell.length_c   1.000
_cell.angle_alpha   90.00
_cell.angle_beta   90.00
_cell.angle_gamma   90.00
#
_symmetry.space_group_name_H-M   'P 1'
#
loop_
_entity.id
_entity.type
_entity.pdbx_description
1 polymer ?
#
loop_
_entity_poly.entity_id
_entity_poly.type
_entity_poly.pdbx_seq_one_letter_code
_entity_poly.pdbx_strand_id
1 'polypeptide(L)'
;MYPEKSALPRAKRPAIEREEEKAWIRFYQRVDADPVLAAEILAQLDSDAELRRRHSALYLCCRQSLNAHQARSARNRQVAAALRWTARRLFVVPLAVLVRATAQGWRRSGAVALALLPPSPAEPARAKVEDLLRTSDVAAARVAFQETAAGTPADREPDAAGTGTASPTQRAGAA
;
A
#
# COMPACT_ATOMS: atom_id res chain seq x y z
N MET A 1 -78.04 26.11 26.20
CA MET A 1 -77.16 27.23 25.79
C MET A 1 -75.95 27.20 26.70
N TYR A 2 -74.84 26.57 26.28
CA TYR A 2 -73.62 26.46 27.09
C TYR A 2 -72.65 27.56 26.64
N PRO A 3 -72.01 28.30 27.57
CA PRO A 3 -70.99 29.26 27.17
C PRO A 3 -69.75 28.52 26.67
N GLU A 4 -69.33 28.89 25.47
CA GLU A 4 -68.10 28.47 24.82
C GLU A 4 -66.91 28.86 25.71
N LYS A 5 -66.09 27.88 26.09
CA LYS A 5 -64.84 28.13 26.81
C LYS A 5 -63.86 28.80 25.85
N SER A 6 -63.79 30.12 25.89
CA SER A 6 -62.75 30.88 25.19
C SER A 6 -61.37 30.46 25.70
N ALA A 7 -60.63 29.75 24.85
CA ALA A 7 -59.26 29.34 25.14
C ALA A 7 -58.41 30.57 25.48
N LEU A 8 -57.80 30.57 26.67
CA LEU A 8 -56.94 31.64 27.15
C LEU A 8 -55.80 31.92 26.15
N PRO A 9 -55.46 33.20 25.88
CA PRO A 9 -54.35 33.54 25.02
C PRO A 9 -53.06 33.00 25.64
N ARG A 10 -52.36 32.14 24.90
CA ARG A 10 -51.06 31.56 25.29
C ARG A 10 -50.12 32.71 25.68
N ALA A 11 -49.89 32.89 26.98
CA ALA A 11 -49.02 33.94 27.49
C ALA A 11 -47.64 33.80 26.83
N LYS A 12 -47.25 34.83 26.05
CA LYS A 12 -45.89 34.99 25.56
C LYS A 12 -44.98 34.93 26.77
N ARG A 13 -43.97 34.06 26.75
CA ARG A 13 -43.08 33.83 27.88
C ARG A 13 -41.89 34.79 27.74
N PRO A 14 -41.88 35.98 28.38
CA PRO A 14 -40.80 36.95 28.25
C PRO A 14 -39.45 36.39 28.74
N ALA A 15 -39.47 35.35 29.57
CA ALA A 15 -38.28 34.62 29.98
C ALA A 15 -37.57 33.95 28.79
N ILE A 16 -38.34 33.38 27.85
CA ILE A 16 -37.78 32.69 26.68
C ILE A 16 -37.14 33.71 25.75
N GLU A 17 -37.80 34.83 25.46
CA GLU A 17 -37.25 35.90 24.62
C GLU A 17 -35.93 36.44 25.19
N ARG A 18 -35.84 36.61 26.52
CA ARG A 18 -34.60 37.04 27.19
C ARG A 18 -33.49 35.99 27.15
N GLU A 19 -33.83 34.71 27.23
CA GLU A 19 -32.87 33.61 27.12
C GLU A 19 -32.36 33.45 25.69
N GLU A 20 -33.23 33.64 24.71
CA GLU A 20 -32.88 33.66 23.28
C GLU A 20 -31.92 34.82 22.98
N GLU A 21 -32.19 36.03 23.47
CA GLU A 21 -31.29 37.16 23.30
C GLU A 21 -29.90 36.88 23.90
N LYS A 22 -29.84 36.27 25.08
CA LYS A 22 -28.56 35.82 25.68
C LYS A 22 -27.88 34.72 24.86
N ALA A 23 -28.64 33.81 24.26
CA ALA A 23 -28.09 32.77 23.40
C ALA A 23 -27.45 33.37 22.15
N TRP A 24 -28.10 34.38 21.52
CA TRP A 24 -27.53 35.10 20.39
C TRP A 24 -26.18 35.74 20.70
N ILE A 25 -26.05 36.40 21.85
CA ILE A 25 -24.76 36.99 22.27
C ILE A 25 -23.67 35.93 22.38
N ARG A 26 -23.99 34.75 22.94
CA ARG A 26 -23.03 33.64 23.05
C ARG A 26 -22.61 33.11 21.68
N PHE A 27 -23.53 33.05 20.71
CA PHE A 27 -23.21 32.65 19.35
C PHE A 27 -22.24 33.62 18.68
N TYR A 28 -22.44 34.93 18.84
CA TYR A 28 -21.50 35.95 18.34
C TYR A 28 -20.08 35.75 18.87
N GLN A 29 -19.92 35.45 20.16
CA GLN A 29 -18.60 35.26 20.77
C GLN A 29 -17.90 33.98 20.31
N ARG A 30 -18.66 32.95 19.92
CA ARG A 30 -18.14 31.60 19.68
C ARG A 30 -17.99 31.24 18.21
N VAL A 31 -18.65 31.97 17.31
CA VAL A 31 -18.60 31.77 15.85
C VAL A 31 -17.20 31.83 15.25
N ASP A 32 -16.29 32.63 15.86
CA ASP A 32 -14.91 32.75 15.39
C ASP A 32 -14.02 31.57 15.81
N ALA A 33 -14.37 30.90 16.91
CA ALA A 33 -13.60 29.78 17.46
C ALA A 33 -14.05 28.43 16.91
N ASP A 34 -15.33 28.29 16.60
CA ASP A 34 -15.95 27.01 16.24
C ASP A 34 -16.55 27.05 14.82
N PRO A 35 -15.83 26.52 13.81
CA PRO A 35 -16.28 26.55 12.42
C PRO A 35 -17.48 25.64 12.16
N VAL A 36 -17.70 24.61 12.98
CA VAL A 36 -18.84 23.70 12.85
C VAL A 36 -20.11 24.44 13.25
N LEU A 37 -20.07 25.08 14.42
CA LEU A 37 -21.16 25.93 14.90
C LEU A 37 -21.48 27.07 13.92
N ALA A 38 -20.45 27.72 13.36
CA ALA A 38 -20.65 28.77 12.35
C ALA A 38 -21.37 28.26 11.10
N ALA A 39 -21.10 27.04 10.65
CA ALA A 39 -21.79 26.43 9.50
C ALA A 39 -23.26 26.11 9.81
N GLU A 40 -23.56 25.59 10.99
CA GLU A 40 -24.94 25.30 11.42
C GLU A 40 -25.77 26.58 11.55
N ILE A 41 -25.20 27.61 12.19
CA ILE A 41 -25.85 28.93 12.31
C ILE A 41 -26.07 29.54 10.93
N LEU A 42 -25.08 29.46 10.03
CA LEU A 42 -25.20 29.97 8.67
C LEU A 42 -26.34 29.26 7.90
N ALA A 43 -26.44 27.94 8.00
CA ALA A 43 -27.52 27.17 7.37
C ALA A 43 -28.90 27.56 7.92
N GLN A 44 -29.00 27.81 9.23
CA GLN A 44 -30.23 28.28 9.88
C GLN A 44 -30.58 29.72 9.48
N LEU A 45 -29.58 30.60 9.29
CA LEU A 45 -29.82 31.97 8.83
C LEU A 45 -30.17 32.02 7.34
N ASP A 46 -29.69 31.09 6.51
CA ASP A 46 -30.05 31.03 5.10
C ASP A 46 -31.45 30.44 4.87
N SER A 47 -31.97 29.63 5.80
CA SER A 47 -33.34 29.10 5.73
C SER A 47 -34.40 30.11 6.15
N ASP A 48 -34.07 31.09 7.01
CA ASP A 48 -34.98 32.13 7.48
C ASP A 48 -34.49 33.55 7.12
N ALA A 49 -35.14 34.14 6.12
CA ALA A 49 -34.81 35.47 5.61
C ALA A 49 -35.10 36.61 6.60
N GLU A 50 -36.03 36.46 7.55
CA GLU A 50 -36.27 37.46 8.59
C GLU A 50 -35.16 37.44 9.63
N LEU A 51 -34.78 36.24 10.10
CA LEU A 51 -33.65 36.06 11.01
C LEU A 51 -32.35 36.58 10.40
N ARG A 52 -32.11 36.31 9.11
CA ARG A 52 -30.94 36.84 8.39
C ARG A 52 -30.88 38.36 8.36
N ARG A 53 -32.03 39.01 8.19
CA ARG A 53 -32.11 40.48 8.19
C ARG A 53 -31.87 41.05 9.58
N ARG A 54 -32.44 40.43 10.63
CA ARG A 54 -32.26 40.84 12.04
C ARG A 54 -30.82 40.65 12.53
N HIS A 55 -30.15 39.58 12.13
CA HIS A 55 -28.78 39.25 12.56
C HIS A 55 -27.79 39.18 11.38
N SER A 56 -27.81 40.21 10.52
CA SER A 56 -26.94 40.29 9.34
C SER A 56 -25.44 40.34 9.67
N ALA A 57 -25.08 40.93 10.82
CA ALA A 57 -23.70 40.94 11.30
C ALA A 57 -23.20 39.51 11.60
N LEU A 58 -24.03 38.70 12.29
CA LEU A 58 -23.69 37.30 12.59
C LEU A 58 -23.47 36.50 11.30
N TYR A 59 -24.33 36.71 10.31
CA TYR A 59 -24.19 36.07 9.00
C TYR A 59 -22.82 36.33 8.36
N LEU A 60 -22.38 37.60 8.38
CA LEU A 60 -21.07 37.99 7.84
C LEU A 60 -19.92 37.40 8.67
N CYS A 61 -20.03 37.43 10.00
CA CYS A 61 -19.05 36.80 10.90
C CYS A 61 -18.89 35.31 10.62
N CYS A 62 -19.99 34.56 10.49
CA CYS A 62 -19.96 33.13 10.15
C CYS A 62 -19.26 32.89 8.80
N ARG A 63 -19.59 33.69 7.78
CA ARG A 63 -18.97 33.54 6.45
C ARG A 63 -17.47 33.86 6.48
N GLN A 64 -17.08 34.86 7.25
CA GLN A 64 -15.68 35.22 7.43
C GLN A 64 -14.92 34.14 8.20
N SER A 65 -15.48 33.60 9.29
CA SER A 65 -14.81 32.58 10.10
C SER A 65 -14.61 31.29 9.31
N LEU A 66 -15.59 30.87 8.50
CA LEU A 66 -15.47 29.73 7.59
C LEU A 66 -14.36 29.93 6.56
N ASN A 67 -14.31 31.09 5.91
CA ASN A 67 -13.26 31.39 4.93
C ASN A 67 -11.87 31.42 5.58
N ALA A 68 -11.75 32.03 6.76
CA ALA A 68 -10.50 32.07 7.52
C ALA A 68 -10.04 30.66 7.92
N HIS A 69 -10.96 29.80 8.36
CA HIS A 69 -10.66 28.42 8.71
C HIS A 69 -10.23 27.60 7.48
N GLN A 70 -10.88 27.81 6.34
CA GLN A 70 -10.50 27.15 5.08
C GLN A 70 -9.09 27.58 4.63
N ALA A 71 -8.76 28.87 4.74
CA ALA A 71 -7.43 29.40 4.43
C ALA A 71 -6.35 28.81 5.36
N ARG A 72 -6.62 28.71 6.68
CA ARG A 72 -5.71 28.06 7.63
C ARG A 72 -5.52 26.57 7.31
N SER A 73 -6.60 25.88 6.98
CA SER A 73 -6.57 24.45 6.60
C SER A 73 -5.79 24.20 5.31
N ALA A 74 -5.93 25.06 4.31
CA ALA A 74 -5.22 24.96 3.04
C ALA A 74 -3.69 25.04 3.23
N ARG A 75 -3.22 25.99 4.06
CA ARG A 75 -1.80 26.11 4.41
C ARG A 75 -1.30 24.86 5.12
N ASN A 76 -2.03 24.36 6.12
CA ASN A 76 -1.63 23.17 6.87
C ASN A 76 -1.56 21.92 5.97
N ARG A 77 -2.46 21.80 4.98
CA ARG A 77 -2.41 20.71 3.99
C ARG A 77 -1.17 20.79 3.11
N GLN A 78 -0.79 21.98 2.66
CA GLN A 78 0.42 22.18 1.86
C GLN A 78 1.67 21.83 2.67
N VAL A 79 1.75 22.26 3.93
CA VAL A 79 2.88 21.94 4.82
C VAL A 79 2.95 20.44 5.11
N ALA A 80 1.82 19.79 5.41
CA ALA A 80 1.80 18.35 5.64
C ALA A 80 2.17 17.54 4.40
N ALA A 81 1.72 17.97 3.22
CA ALA A 81 2.09 17.34 1.95
C ALA A 81 3.59 17.51 1.66
N ALA A 82 4.12 18.72 1.88
CA ALA A 82 5.54 19.00 1.74
C ALA A 82 6.36 18.11 2.67
N LEU A 83 6.05 18.11 3.97
CA LEU A 83 6.75 17.29 4.98
C LEU A 83 6.70 15.81 4.66
N ARG A 84 5.55 15.29 4.22
CA ARG A 84 5.41 13.89 3.81
C ARG A 84 6.29 13.57 2.60
N TRP A 85 6.38 14.49 1.65
CA TRP A 85 7.25 14.33 0.48
C TRP A 85 8.73 14.42 0.84
N THR A 86 9.14 15.37 1.69
CA THR A 86 10.53 15.47 2.17
C THR A 86 10.91 14.25 2.98
N ALA A 87 10.06 13.80 3.92
CA ALA A 87 10.32 12.61 4.71
C ALA A 87 10.44 11.35 3.82
N ARG A 88 9.58 11.23 2.81
CA ARG A 88 9.65 10.12 1.86
C ARG A 88 10.96 10.14 1.05
N ARG A 89 11.39 11.32 0.58
CA ARG A 89 12.65 11.46 -0.16
C ARG A 89 13.88 11.24 0.71
N LEU A 90 13.89 11.79 1.92
CA LEU A 90 15.07 11.78 2.78
C LEU A 90 15.25 10.46 3.55
N PHE A 91 14.16 9.78 3.88
CA PHE A 91 14.23 8.56 4.71
C PHE A 91 13.77 7.32 3.96
N VAL A 92 12.58 7.36 3.34
CA VAL A 92 11.97 6.15 2.76
C VAL A 92 12.73 5.67 1.53
N VAL A 93 13.08 6.58 0.61
CA VAL A 93 13.84 6.23 -0.60
C VAL A 93 15.22 5.66 -0.28
N PRO A 94 16.10 6.33 0.49
CA PRO A 94 17.44 5.79 0.75
C PRO A 94 17.39 4.52 1.59
N LEU A 95 16.48 4.41 2.56
CA LEU A 95 16.33 3.16 3.33
C LEU A 95 15.89 2.01 2.43
N ALA A 96 14.93 2.24 1.51
CA ALA A 96 14.51 1.21 0.56
C ALA A 96 15.64 0.79 -0.39
N VAL A 97 16.47 1.73 -0.83
CA VAL A 97 17.66 1.44 -1.65
C VAL A 97 18.68 0.63 -0.84
N LEU A 98 18.95 1.02 0.41
CA LEU A 98 19.89 0.32 1.28
C LEU A 98 19.41 -1.11 1.57
N VAL A 99 18.14 -1.29 1.93
CA VAL A 99 17.54 -2.61 2.19
C VAL A 99 17.60 -3.51 0.95
N ARG A 100 17.37 -2.94 -0.24
CA ARG A 100 17.52 -3.70 -1.49
C ARG A 100 18.98 -4.06 -1.76
N ALA A 101 19.91 -3.14 -1.53
CA ALA A 101 21.34 -3.38 -1.71
C ALA A 101 21.87 -4.45 -0.74
N THR A 102 21.45 -4.42 0.53
CA THR A 102 21.83 -5.45 1.50
C THR A 102 21.21 -6.80 1.18
N ALA A 103 19.95 -6.85 0.76
CA ALA A 103 19.31 -8.09 0.31
C ALA A 103 20.00 -8.69 -0.92
N GLN A 104 20.41 -7.85 -1.88
CA GLN A 104 21.17 -8.27 -3.06
C GLN A 104 22.56 -8.76 -2.69
N GLY A 105 23.24 -8.06 -1.77
CA GLY A 105 24.55 -8.42 -1.22
C GLY A 105 24.50 -9.77 -0.49
N TRP A 106 23.49 -9.99 0.34
CA TRP A 106 23.24 -11.26 1.04
C TRP A 106 22.97 -12.42 0.08
N ARG A 107 22.20 -12.19 -1.00
CA ARG A 107 21.99 -13.21 -2.03
C ARG A 107 23.29 -13.57 -2.75
N ARG A 108 24.13 -12.57 -3.05
CA ARG A 108 25.45 -12.79 -3.68
C ARG A 108 26.42 -13.48 -2.74
N SER A 109 26.46 -13.11 -1.45
CA SER A 109 27.30 -13.78 -0.46
C SER A 109 26.80 -15.20 -0.16
N GLY A 110 25.49 -15.46 -0.22
CA GLY A 110 24.94 -16.81 -0.15
C GLY A 110 25.42 -17.69 -1.29
N ALA A 111 25.46 -17.18 -2.52
CA ALA A 111 26.04 -17.89 -3.66
C ALA A 111 27.53 -18.18 -3.48
N VAL A 112 28.30 -17.23 -2.92
CA VAL A 112 29.73 -17.43 -2.62
C VAL A 112 29.93 -18.38 -1.44
N ALA A 113 29.09 -18.35 -0.41
CA ALA A 113 29.14 -19.29 0.72
C ALA A 113 28.76 -20.72 0.30
N LEU A 114 27.87 -20.87 -0.69
CA LEU A 114 27.60 -22.15 -1.33
C LEU A 114 28.79 -22.64 -2.19
N ALA A 115 29.53 -21.72 -2.81
CA ALA A 115 30.75 -22.07 -3.56
C ALA A 115 31.96 -22.38 -2.67
N LEU A 116 32.00 -21.79 -1.47
CA LEU A 116 32.97 -22.09 -0.41
C LEU A 116 32.51 -23.23 0.50
N LEU A 117 31.35 -23.83 0.23
CA LEU A 117 30.91 -25.03 0.92
C LEU A 117 31.92 -26.13 0.54
N PRO A 118 32.70 -26.66 1.50
CA PRO A 118 33.65 -27.71 1.20
C PRO A 118 32.89 -28.87 0.56
N PRO A 119 33.48 -29.57 -0.44
CA PRO A 119 32.79 -30.63 -1.15
C PRO A 119 32.25 -31.62 -0.13
N SER A 120 30.93 -31.61 0.06
CA SER A 120 30.27 -32.58 0.93
C SER A 120 30.60 -33.95 0.35
N PRO A 121 31.30 -34.85 1.07
CA PRO A 121 31.73 -36.13 0.53
C PRO A 121 30.56 -37.11 0.31
N ALA A 122 29.32 -36.71 0.59
CA ALA A 122 28.15 -37.56 0.48
C ALA A 122 27.10 -36.88 -0.39
N GLU A 123 27.17 -37.13 -1.70
CA GLU A 123 26.09 -36.87 -2.64
C GLU A 123 24.97 -37.91 -2.38
N PRO A 124 23.83 -37.53 -1.76
CA PRO A 124 22.81 -38.49 -1.35
C PRO A 124 22.12 -39.18 -2.53
N ALA A 125 22.30 -38.64 -3.75
CA ALA A 125 21.86 -39.29 -4.98
C ALA A 125 22.67 -40.55 -5.28
N ARG A 126 24.00 -40.57 -5.03
CA ARG A 126 24.84 -41.75 -5.25
C ARG A 126 24.53 -42.87 -4.25
N ALA A 127 24.35 -42.52 -2.98
CA ALA A 127 23.95 -43.47 -1.96
C ALA A 127 22.57 -44.11 -2.27
N LYS A 128 21.61 -43.32 -2.77
CA LYS A 128 20.30 -43.84 -3.23
C LYS A 128 20.40 -44.68 -4.49
N VAL A 129 21.27 -44.33 -5.43
CA VAL A 129 21.51 -45.14 -6.64
C VAL A 129 22.16 -46.46 -6.27
N GLU A 130 23.12 -46.49 -5.35
CA GLU A 130 23.70 -47.74 -4.84
C GLU A 130 22.67 -48.58 -4.09
N ASP A 131 21.79 -47.97 -3.29
CA ASP A 131 20.72 -48.68 -2.58
C ASP A 131 19.68 -49.27 -3.55
N LEU A 132 19.34 -48.55 -4.63
CA LEU A 132 18.49 -49.02 -5.71
C LEU A 132 19.15 -50.11 -6.57
N LEU A 133 20.48 -50.11 -6.68
CA LEU A 133 21.23 -51.17 -7.37
C LEU A 133 21.41 -52.42 -6.48
N ARG A 134 21.42 -52.24 -5.16
CA ARG A 134 21.56 -53.30 -4.16
C ARG A 134 20.24 -54.00 -3.87
N THR A 135 19.12 -53.33 -4.07
CA THR A 135 17.80 -53.95 -4.11
C THR A 135 17.69 -54.81 -5.37
N SER A 136 17.44 -56.10 -5.18
CA SER A 136 17.58 -57.18 -6.18
C SER A 136 16.77 -57.01 -7.46
N ASP A 137 15.78 -56.11 -7.46
CA ASP A 137 14.85 -55.93 -8.56
C ASP A 137 15.51 -55.28 -9.79
N VAL A 138 16.50 -54.39 -9.62
CA VAL A 138 17.17 -53.73 -10.75
C VAL A 138 18.30 -54.60 -11.30
N ALA A 139 18.97 -55.38 -10.45
CA ALA A 139 19.98 -56.34 -10.86
C ALA A 139 19.37 -57.49 -11.68
N ALA A 140 18.22 -58.02 -11.26
CA ALA A 140 17.48 -59.04 -11.99
C ALA A 140 17.00 -58.53 -13.36
N ALA A 141 16.49 -57.29 -13.43
CA ALA A 141 16.09 -56.67 -14.69
C ALA A 141 17.26 -56.47 -15.66
N ARG A 142 18.47 -56.21 -15.14
CA ARG A 142 19.69 -56.05 -15.94
C ARG A 142 20.18 -57.37 -16.54
N VAL A 143 20.08 -58.47 -15.80
CA VAL A 143 20.43 -59.82 -16.29
C VAL A 143 19.45 -60.26 -17.38
N ALA A 144 18.15 -60.07 -17.17
CA ALA A 144 17.13 -60.37 -18.19
C ALA A 144 17.33 -59.55 -19.49
N PHE A 145 17.77 -58.29 -19.37
CA PHE A 145 18.10 -57.45 -20.52
C PHE A 145 19.37 -57.90 -21.24
N GLN A 146 20.39 -58.37 -20.50
CA GLN A 146 21.63 -58.89 -21.09
C GLN A 146 21.44 -60.24 -21.78
N GLU A 147 20.59 -61.13 -21.25
CA GLU A 147 20.21 -62.38 -21.92
C GLU A 147 19.44 -62.10 -23.23
N THR A 148 18.60 -61.07 -23.24
CA THR A 148 17.91 -60.60 -24.46
C THR A 148 18.89 -59.99 -25.48
N ALA A 149 19.91 -59.26 -25.02
CA ALA A 149 20.93 -58.65 -25.87
C ALA A 149 21.92 -59.68 -26.45
N ALA A 150 22.26 -60.73 -25.70
CA ALA A 150 23.14 -61.81 -26.15
C ALA A 150 22.50 -62.71 -27.25
N GLY A 151 21.19 -62.59 -27.47
CA GLY A 151 20.46 -63.28 -28.54
C GLY A 151 20.49 -62.60 -29.91
N THR A 152 21.17 -61.46 -30.08
CA THR A 152 21.24 -60.75 -31.38
C THR A 152 22.64 -60.86 -31.99
N PRO A 153 22.82 -61.58 -33.11
CA PRO A 153 24.13 -61.68 -33.77
C PRO A 153 24.56 -60.31 -34.33
N ALA A 154 25.82 -59.99 -34.04
CA ALA A 154 26.51 -58.76 -34.35
C ALA A 154 26.73 -58.56 -35.84
N ASP A 155 26.29 -57.40 -36.36
CA ASP A 155 26.88 -56.80 -37.56
C ASP A 155 26.70 -55.27 -37.50
N ARG A 156 27.70 -54.58 -36.93
CA ARG A 156 28.19 -53.27 -37.41
C ARG A 156 29.38 -52.75 -36.62
N GLU A 157 30.45 -52.56 -37.38
CA GLU A 157 31.70 -51.84 -37.12
C GLU A 157 31.48 -50.36 -36.73
N PRO A 158 32.30 -49.78 -35.82
CA PRO A 158 32.27 -48.36 -35.50
C PRO A 158 33.40 -47.61 -36.22
N ASP A 159 33.05 -46.59 -37.00
CA ASP A 159 34.05 -45.71 -37.62
C ASP A 159 34.36 -44.47 -36.76
N ALA A 160 35.64 -44.13 -36.83
CA ALA A 160 36.45 -43.08 -36.23
C ALA A 160 35.75 -41.70 -36.03
N ALA A 161 35.91 -41.06 -34.87
CA ALA A 161 36.97 -40.10 -34.52
C ALA A 161 36.79 -38.69 -35.13
N GLY A 162 37.01 -37.66 -34.31
CA GLY A 162 37.10 -36.28 -34.80
C GLY A 162 36.88 -35.20 -33.77
N THR A 163 37.70 -35.17 -32.72
CA THR A 163 37.86 -34.03 -31.81
C THR A 163 38.38 -32.78 -32.53
N GLY A 164 37.70 -31.66 -32.31
CA GLY A 164 38.27 -30.34 -32.03
C GLY A 164 39.10 -29.63 -33.10
N THR A 165 38.79 -28.36 -33.37
CA THR A 165 39.63 -27.20 -32.99
C THR A 165 38.90 -25.92 -33.42
N ALA A 166 38.93 -24.91 -32.54
CA ALA A 166 38.22 -23.65 -32.68
C ALA A 166 38.99 -22.60 -33.49
N SER A 167 38.23 -21.82 -34.28
CA SER A 167 38.31 -20.35 -34.53
C SER A 167 39.57 -19.77 -35.23
N PRO A 168 39.58 -18.48 -35.67
CA PRO A 168 38.52 -17.46 -35.85
C PRO A 168 38.58 -16.78 -37.26
N THR A 169 37.68 -15.83 -37.57
CA THR A 169 37.99 -14.53 -38.26
C THR A 169 36.71 -13.77 -38.66
N GLN A 170 36.49 -12.65 -37.97
CA GLN A 170 36.23 -11.30 -38.48
C GLN A 170 35.23 -11.10 -39.64
N ARG A 171 34.18 -10.29 -39.38
CA ARG A 171 33.58 -9.47 -40.43
C ARG A 171 33.17 -8.11 -39.87
N ALA A 172 33.73 -7.09 -40.51
CA ALA A 172 33.48 -5.67 -40.36
C ALA A 172 32.33 -5.21 -41.28
N GLY A 173 31.87 -3.96 -41.09
CA GLY A 173 31.02 -3.21 -42.04
C GLY A 173 29.66 -2.85 -41.42
N ALA A 174 29.42 -1.63 -40.93
CA ALA A 174 29.35 -0.33 -41.61
C ALA A 174 28.11 -0.20 -42.52
N ALA A 175 27.11 0.53 -42.03
CA ALA A 175 26.37 1.63 -42.69
C ALA A 175 25.38 2.21 -41.68
#